data_AF-A0A2J4XVE1-F1
#
_entry.id   AF-A0A2J4XVE1-F1
#
_cell.length_a   1.000
_cell.length_b   1.000
_cell.length_c   1.000
_cell.angle_alpha   90.00
_cell.angle_beta   90.00
_cell.angle_gamma   90.00
#
_symmetry.space_group_name_H-M   'P 1'
#
loop_
_entity.id
_entity.type
_entity.pdbx_description
1 polymer ?
#
loop_
_entity_poly.entity_id
_entity_poly.type
_entity_poly.pdbx_seq_one_letter_code
_entity_poly.pdbx_strand_id
1 'polypeptide(L)' 'IYQMPGIAETVDFAHIRNHYYRSHKTINPTGIISVGPQQDLNEPHGRDLRFR' A
#
# COMPACT_ATOMS: atom_id res chain seq x y z
N ILE A 1 10.64 6.39 -3.84
CA ILE A 1 9.48 6.95 -4.58
C ILE A 1 8.38 7.34 -3.61
N TYR A 2 7.85 6.42 -2.79
CA TYR A 2 6.82 6.75 -1.80
C TYR A 2 7.12 8.02 -0.97
N GLN A 3 8.39 8.21 -0.58
CA GLN A 3 8.89 9.36 0.18
C GLN A 3 9.19 10.64 -0.64
N MET A 4 8.91 10.66 -1.94
CA MET A 4 9.04 11.89 -2.72
C MET A 4 7.93 12.89 -2.33
N PRO A 5 8.19 14.21 -2.37
CA PRO A 5 7.18 15.22 -2.04
C PRO A 5 5.88 15.02 -2.83
N GLY A 6 4.74 14.99 -2.14
CA GLY A 6 3.41 14.86 -2.74
C GLY A 6 3.02 13.45 -3.22
N ILE A 7 3.86 12.42 -3.07
CA ILE A 7 3.49 11.05 -3.51
C ILE A 7 2.66 10.32 -2.44
N ALA A 8 3.02 10.42 -1.16
CA ALA A 8 2.37 9.68 -0.09
C ALA A 8 0.86 9.98 0.03
N GLU A 9 0.45 11.24 -0.21
CA GLU A 9 -0.96 11.68 -0.17
C GLU A 9 -1.83 11.04 -1.29
N THR A 10 -1.21 10.51 -2.33
CA THR A 10 -1.92 9.82 -3.43
C THR A 10 -2.24 8.36 -3.13
N VAL A 11 -1.70 7.82 -2.03
CA VAL A 11 -1.81 6.39 -1.69
C VAL A 11 -2.77 6.20 -0.52
N ASP A 12 -4.00 5.75 -0.82
CA ASP A 12 -4.99 5.35 0.17
C ASP A 12 -5.12 3.82 0.25
N PHE A 13 -4.49 3.21 1.26
CA PHE A 13 -4.58 1.77 1.49
C PHE A 13 -5.97 1.31 1.91
N ALA A 14 -6.78 2.15 2.57
CA ALA A 14 -8.14 1.77 2.92
C ALA A 14 -8.99 1.62 1.66
N HIS A 15 -8.89 2.56 0.72
CA HIS A 15 -9.60 2.47 -0.56
C HIS A 15 -9.12 1.29 -1.41
N ILE A 16 -7.80 1.12 -1.56
CA ILE A 16 -7.20 -0.01 -2.29
C ILE A 16 -7.72 -1.34 -1.73
N ARG A 17 -7.61 -1.55 -0.42
CA ARG A 17 -7.97 -2.83 0.20
C ARG A 17 -9.47 -3.10 0.11
N ASN A 18 -10.32 -2.11 0.34
CA ASN A 18 -11.76 -2.29 0.20
C ASN A 18 -12.15 -2.69 -1.23
N HIS A 19 -11.62 -1.99 -2.23
CA HIS A 19 -11.95 -2.29 -3.63
C HIS A 19 -11.60 -3.74 -3.98
N TYR A 20 -10.36 -4.17 -3.73
CA TYR A 20 -9.93 -5.50 -4.14
C TYR A 20 -10.58 -6.63 -3.35
N TYR A 21 -10.74 -6.50 -2.03
CA TYR A 21 -11.29 -7.57 -1.22
C TYR A 21 -12.80 -7.68 -1.33
N ARG A 22 -13.52 -6.54 -1.47
CA ARG A 22 -14.97 -6.54 -1.40
C ARG A 22 -15.63 -6.62 -2.78
N SER A 23 -15.04 -6.05 -3.82
CA SER A 23 -15.65 -6.03 -5.16
C SER A 23 -15.44 -7.34 -5.93
N HIS A 24 -14.32 -8.03 -5.74
CA HIS A 24 -14.01 -9.28 -6.46
C HIS A 24 -14.68 -10.51 -5.84
N LYS A 25 -16.01 -10.56 -5.87
CA LYS A 25 -16.80 -11.65 -5.26
C LYS A 25 -16.59 -13.03 -5.88
N THR A 26 -16.16 -13.10 -7.12
CA THR A 26 -15.80 -14.37 -7.78
C THR A 26 -14.51 -14.97 -7.23
N ILE A 27 -13.65 -14.16 -6.61
CA ILE A 27 -12.36 -14.57 -6.03
C ILE A 27 -12.46 -14.64 -4.51
N ASN A 28 -13.08 -13.65 -3.87
CA ASN A 28 -13.32 -13.59 -2.44
C ASN A 28 -14.82 -13.45 -2.12
N PRO A 29 -15.59 -14.55 -2.14
CA PRO A 29 -17.05 -14.50 -1.94
C PRO A 29 -17.45 -13.81 -0.63
N THR A 30 -16.72 -14.10 0.44
CA THR A 30 -16.99 -13.53 1.77
C THR A 30 -16.74 -12.02 1.83
N GLY A 31 -15.86 -11.49 0.97
CA GLY A 31 -15.44 -10.10 1.01
C GLY A 31 -14.64 -9.70 2.24
N ILE A 32 -14.17 -10.68 3.03
CA ILE A 32 -13.35 -10.41 4.22
C ILE A 32 -12.05 -9.76 3.79
N ILE A 33 -11.71 -8.65 4.42
CA ILE A 33 -10.40 -8.00 4.28
C ILE A 33 -9.47 -8.67 5.29
N SER A 34 -8.36 -9.26 4.83
CA SER A 34 -7.36 -9.86 5.73
C SER A 34 -6.72 -8.81 6.64
N VAL A 35 -5.89 -9.19 7.62
CA VAL A 35 -5.12 -8.20 8.41
C VAL A 35 -4.10 -7.45 7.54
N GLY A 36 -3.48 -8.14 6.58
CA GLY A 36 -2.46 -7.61 5.68
C GLY A 36 -1.04 -7.77 6.25
N PRO A 37 0.00 -7.81 5.40
CA PRO A 37 1.39 -7.84 5.86
C PRO A 37 1.78 -6.54 6.58
N GLN A 38 2.59 -6.66 7.63
CA GLN A 38 3.18 -5.50 8.28
C GLN A 38 4.23 -4.85 7.37
N GLN A 39 4.21 -3.53 7.26
CA GLN A 39 5.16 -2.75 6.48
C GLN A 39 5.28 -1.31 7.03
N ASP A 40 6.44 -0.70 6.84
CA ASP A 40 6.65 0.73 7.07
C ASP A 40 7.34 1.36 5.84
N LEU A 41 6.59 2.17 5.09
CA LEU A 41 7.11 2.86 3.90
C LEU A 41 7.79 4.19 4.23
N ASN A 42 7.78 4.62 5.49
CA ASN A 42 8.43 5.84 5.96
C ASN A 42 9.87 5.60 6.44
N GLU A 43 10.31 4.34 6.52
CA GLU A 43 11.69 4.00 6.90
C GLU A 43 12.70 4.60 5.91
N PRO A 44 13.77 5.29 6.37
CA PRO A 44 14.78 5.87 5.50
C PRO A 44 15.42 4.82 4.58
N HIS A 45 15.42 5.08 3.26
CA HIS A 45 15.85 4.08 2.28
C HIS A 45 17.32 4.17 1.85
N GLY A 46 18.02 5.29 2.10
CA GLY A 46 19.45 5.51 1.78
C GLY A 46 19.86 5.44 0.29
N ARG A 47 18.92 5.20 -0.63
CA ARG A 47 19.17 5.02 -2.07
C ARG A 47 19.71 6.28 -2.77
N ASP A 48 19.52 7.45 -2.20
CA ASP A 48 20.05 8.74 -2.67
C ASP A 48 21.55 8.93 -2.38
N LEU A 49 22.08 8.22 -1.38
CA LEU A 49 23.50 8.23 -1.01
C LEU A 49 24.27 7.04 -1.59
N ARG A 50 23.62 5.87 -1.74
CA ARG A 50 24.25 4.61 -2.17
C ARG A 50 24.93 4.66 -3.55
N PHE A 51 24.46 5.52 -4.45
CA PHE A 51 24.89 5.57 -5.85
C PHE A 51 25.59 6.89 -6.22
N ARG A 52 26.05 7.65 -5.21
CA ARG A 52 26.94 8.78 -5.43
C ARG A 52 28.39 8.32 -5.57
#